data_AF-X5MN43-F1
#
_entry.id   AF-X5MN43-F1
#
_cell.length_a   1.000
_cell.length_b   1.000
_cell.length_c   1.000
_cell.angle_alpha   90.00
_cell.angle_beta   90.00
_cell.angle_gamma   90.00
#
_symmetry.space_group_name_H-M   'P 1'
#
loop_
_entity.id
_entity.type
_entity.pdbx_description
1 polymer ?
#
loop_
_entity_poly.entity_id
_entity_poly.type
_entity_poly.pdbx_seq_one_letter_code
_entity_poly.pdbx_strand_id
1 'polypeptide(L)'
;MLATDTSATDLPELEEGIALSHRSQAFLAYWNDVRGASKIPAADDVRPSDFISLLPYVRYLRWDGAGSLVFKVWGTALADWMNADLTGRNVFDLLPESERAAEQVRLKNLHSLPCGFVQQRRVTDISGMTRLFEFLTLPVAAGSDGQLRMIGPGSFVDAVPGERVELADDPKTVIHSFRYLDLGFGVPA
;
A
#
# COMPACT_ATOMS: atom_id res chain seq x y z
N MET A 1 18.91 12.52 -30.93
CA MET A 1 17.72 11.70 -31.20
C MET A 1 17.02 11.50 -29.87
N LEU A 2 15.70 11.73 -29.85
CA LEU A 2 14.91 12.28 -28.75
C LEU A 2 14.98 11.54 -27.40
N ALA A 3 15.05 12.34 -26.34
CA ALA A 3 14.76 11.95 -24.97
C ALA A 3 13.25 11.71 -24.82
N THR A 4 12.86 10.56 -24.26
CA THR A 4 11.50 10.37 -23.75
C THR A 4 11.48 10.76 -22.28
N ASP A 5 11.08 12.01 -22.09
CA ASP A 5 10.55 12.60 -20.87
C ASP A 5 9.43 11.70 -20.33
N THR A 6 9.69 10.98 -19.24
CA THR A 6 8.64 10.27 -18.50
C THR A 6 8.16 11.22 -17.42
N SER A 7 7.38 12.22 -17.85
CA SER A 7 6.69 13.14 -16.96
C SER A 7 5.67 12.35 -16.12
N ALA A 8 5.53 12.75 -14.86
CA ALA A 8 4.69 12.11 -13.84
C ALA A 8 3.18 12.29 -14.04
N THR A 9 2.67 12.25 -15.27
CA THR A 9 1.26 12.52 -15.58
C THR A 9 0.78 11.57 -16.68
N ASP A 10 0.48 10.32 -16.32
CA ASP A 10 -0.43 9.44 -17.04
C ASP A 10 -0.67 8.20 -16.16
N LEU A 11 -1.43 8.39 -15.07
CA LEU A 11 -2.06 7.25 -14.41
C LEU A 11 -3.21 6.80 -15.31
N PRO A 12 -3.21 5.57 -15.86
CA PRO A 12 -4.25 5.13 -16.78
C PRO A 12 -5.65 5.29 -16.17
N GLU A 13 -6.52 5.95 -16.94
CA GLU A 13 -7.95 6.11 -16.68
C GLU A 13 -8.63 4.76 -16.42
N LEU A 14 -9.67 4.84 -15.61
CA LEU A 14 -10.25 3.78 -14.79
C LEU A 14 -10.91 2.65 -15.62
N GLU A 15 -10.32 1.45 -15.63
CA GLU A 15 -11.11 0.21 -15.82
C GLU A 15 -12.07 0.04 -14.62
N GLU A 16 -13.30 -0.42 -14.89
CA GLU A 16 -14.35 -0.65 -13.89
C GLU A 16 -13.84 -1.51 -12.70
N GLY A 17 -14.02 -0.99 -11.48
CA GLY A 17 -13.92 -1.68 -10.19
C GLY A 17 -12.71 -2.59 -9.98
N ILE A 18 -11.65 -2.12 -9.30
CA ILE A 18 -10.61 -3.02 -8.77
C ILE A 18 -11.25 -3.94 -7.72
N ALA A 19 -11.40 -5.23 -8.06
CA ALA A 19 -11.75 -6.25 -7.09
C ALA A 19 -10.56 -6.48 -6.16
N LEU A 20 -10.75 -6.22 -4.86
CA LEU A 20 -9.74 -6.51 -3.84
C LEU A 20 -9.38 -7.99 -3.83
N SER A 21 -8.11 -8.33 -3.60
CA SER A 21 -7.73 -9.70 -3.30
C SER A 21 -8.45 -10.24 -2.06
N HIS A 22 -8.57 -11.57 -1.93
CA HIS A 22 -9.19 -12.19 -0.76
C HIS A 22 -8.54 -11.73 0.57
N ARG A 23 -7.22 -11.54 0.57
CA ARG A 23 -6.48 -11.04 1.75
C ARG A 23 -6.86 -9.59 2.08
N SER A 24 -6.95 -8.72 1.08
CA SER A 24 -7.39 -7.34 1.26
C SER A 24 -8.86 -7.23 1.69
N GLN A 25 -9.74 -8.09 1.17
CA GLN A 25 -11.14 -8.17 1.61
C GLN A 25 -11.24 -8.58 3.09
N ALA A 26 -10.54 -9.66 3.47
CA ALA A 26 -10.52 -10.13 4.86
C ALA A 26 -9.96 -9.07 5.81
N PHE A 27 -8.90 -8.38 5.41
CA PHE A 27 -8.29 -7.33 6.22
C PHE A 27 -9.17 -6.08 6.33
N LEU A 28 -9.85 -5.68 5.24
CA LEU A 28 -10.81 -4.58 5.27
C LEU A 28 -12.02 -4.90 6.16
N ALA A 29 -12.50 -6.14 6.15
CA ALA A 29 -13.56 -6.59 7.05
C ALA A 29 -13.13 -6.47 8.53
N TYR A 30 -11.93 -6.96 8.86
CA TYR A 30 -11.33 -6.75 10.19
C TYR A 30 -11.23 -5.27 10.56
N TRP A 31 -10.71 -4.43 9.67
CA TRP A 31 -10.55 -2.99 9.94
C TRP A 31 -11.89 -2.31 10.22
N ASN A 32 -12.94 -2.68 9.48
CA ASN A 32 -14.30 -2.18 9.70
C ASN A 32 -14.91 -2.69 11.02
N ASP A 33 -14.61 -3.91 11.43
CA ASP A 33 -15.05 -4.44 12.72
C ASP A 33 -14.40 -3.66 13.87
N VAL A 34 -13.07 -3.49 13.83
CA VAL A 34 -12.32 -2.78 14.87
C VAL A 34 -12.70 -1.32 14.99
N ARG A 35 -12.97 -0.62 13.88
CA ARG A 35 -13.36 0.80 13.97
C ARG A 35 -14.74 0.98 14.62
N GLY A 36 -15.62 -0.03 14.53
CA GLY A 36 -17.01 0.07 14.96
C GLY A 36 -17.70 1.32 14.40
N ALA A 37 -18.19 2.18 15.30
CA ALA A 37 -18.84 3.45 14.94
C ALA A 37 -17.87 4.61 14.66
N SER A 38 -16.59 4.46 14.98
CA SER A 38 -15.56 5.50 14.79
C SER A 38 -15.18 5.62 13.31
N LYS A 39 -14.76 6.81 12.85
CA LYS A 39 -14.37 7.02 11.45
C LYS A 39 -13.21 6.11 11.00
N ILE A 40 -12.22 5.96 11.88
CA ILE A 40 -11.05 5.09 11.72
C ILE A 40 -10.76 4.45 13.09
N PRO A 41 -10.14 3.26 13.15
CA PRO A 41 -9.85 2.61 14.42
C PRO A 41 -8.76 3.36 15.19
N ALA A 42 -8.84 3.33 16.52
CA ALA A 42 -7.75 3.77 17.38
C ALA A 42 -6.58 2.80 17.28
N ALA A 43 -5.35 3.29 17.40
CA ALA A 43 -4.17 2.43 17.31
C ALA A 43 -4.17 1.33 18.38
N ASP A 44 -4.67 1.64 19.58
CA ASP A 44 -4.70 0.73 20.72
C ASP A 44 -5.77 -0.38 20.58
N ASP A 45 -6.72 -0.21 19.65
CA ASP A 45 -7.73 -1.22 19.31
C ASP A 45 -7.25 -2.17 18.21
N VAL A 46 -6.19 -1.83 17.47
CA VAL A 46 -5.63 -2.69 16.41
C VAL A 46 -4.71 -3.73 17.03
N ARG A 47 -5.17 -4.98 17.14
CA ARG A 47 -4.42 -6.07 17.79
C ARG A 47 -3.97 -7.13 16.78
N PRO A 48 -2.65 -7.37 16.62
CA PRO A 48 -2.12 -8.41 15.74
C PRO A 48 -2.71 -9.81 15.96
N SER A 49 -3.16 -10.12 17.18
CA SER A 49 -3.82 -11.38 17.53
C SER A 49 -5.09 -11.65 16.73
N ASP A 50 -5.74 -10.61 16.23
CA ASP A 50 -7.06 -10.69 15.62
C ASP A 50 -6.97 -11.03 14.12
N PHE A 51 -5.78 -10.93 13.54
CA PHE A 51 -5.49 -11.19 12.12
C PHE A 51 -4.19 -11.99 11.92
N ILE A 52 -3.91 -12.94 12.82
CA ILE A 52 -2.66 -13.73 12.83
C ILE A 52 -2.34 -14.35 11.47
N SER A 53 -3.34 -14.91 10.78
CA SER A 53 -3.16 -15.54 9.46
C SER A 53 -2.75 -14.56 8.36
N LEU A 54 -3.03 -13.27 8.55
CA LEU A 54 -2.68 -12.20 7.61
C LEU A 54 -1.35 -11.52 7.95
N LEU A 55 -0.81 -11.68 9.17
CA LEU A 55 0.43 -11.03 9.62
C LEU A 55 1.62 -11.16 8.66
N PRO A 56 1.88 -12.32 8.02
CA PRO A 56 2.98 -12.43 7.05
C PRO A 56 2.88 -11.44 5.87
N TYR A 57 1.67 -10.94 5.58
CA TYR A 57 1.40 -10.05 4.45
C TYR A 57 1.24 -8.59 4.89
N VAL A 58 1.18 -8.30 6.20
CA VAL A 58 0.85 -6.99 6.72
C VAL A 58 2.08 -6.10 6.81
N ARG A 59 1.91 -4.84 6.44
CA ARG A 59 2.81 -3.74 6.79
C ARG A 59 2.08 -2.77 7.71
N TYR A 60 2.80 -2.26 8.70
CA TYR A 60 2.32 -1.25 9.63
C TYR A 60 3.26 -0.06 9.61
N LEU A 61 2.71 1.12 9.38
CA LEU A 61 3.45 2.35 9.21
C LEU A 61 3.03 3.36 10.26
N ARG A 62 4.00 4.12 10.76
CA ARG A 62 3.75 5.20 11.72
C ARG A 62 4.46 6.46 11.25
N TRP A 63 3.75 7.58 11.27
CA TRP A 63 4.36 8.88 11.09
C TRP A 63 5.28 9.17 12.27
N ASP A 64 6.53 9.52 12.01
CA ASP A 64 7.47 10.01 13.02
C ASP A 64 7.69 11.50 12.73
N GLY A 65 6.81 12.34 13.28
CA GLY A 65 6.75 13.77 12.98
C GLY A 65 6.14 14.08 11.60
N ALA A 66 6.42 15.28 11.07
CA ALA A 66 5.75 15.79 9.87
C ALA A 66 6.31 15.27 8.53
N GLY A 67 7.51 14.68 8.52
CA GLY A 67 8.27 14.39 7.28
C GLY A 67 8.73 12.95 7.11
N SER A 68 8.51 12.07 8.09
CA SER A 68 8.96 10.68 8.03
C SER A 68 7.81 9.72 8.28
N LEU A 69 7.75 8.66 7.47
CA LEU A 69 6.79 7.59 7.63
C LEU A 69 7.56 6.27 7.67
N VAL A 70 7.57 5.62 8.82
CA VAL A 70 8.45 4.49 9.08
C VAL A 70 7.66 3.19 9.13
N PHE A 71 8.14 2.15 8.44
CA PHE A 71 7.64 0.80 8.63
C PHE A 71 8.01 0.30 10.02
N LYS A 72 7.03 0.06 10.89
CA LYS A 72 7.25 -0.57 12.20
C LYS A 72 7.05 -2.09 12.15
N VAL A 73 6.28 -2.56 11.18
CA VAL A 73 6.12 -3.99 10.88
C VAL A 73 6.20 -4.16 9.37
N TRP A 74 6.97 -5.17 8.96
CA TRP A 74 7.02 -5.67 7.60
C TRP A 74 6.85 -7.19 7.64
N GLY A 75 5.71 -7.69 7.15
CA GLY A 75 5.37 -9.10 7.21
C GLY A 75 6.37 -9.98 6.45
N THR A 76 6.55 -11.23 6.93
CA THR A 76 7.56 -12.14 6.39
C THR A 76 7.34 -12.51 4.92
N ALA A 77 6.09 -12.68 4.46
CA ALA A 77 5.81 -12.93 3.05
C ALA A 77 6.13 -11.71 2.17
N LEU A 78 6.02 -10.49 2.71
CA LEU A 78 6.52 -9.28 2.03
C LEU A 78 8.04 -9.26 1.98
N ALA A 79 8.71 -9.68 3.06
CA ALA A 79 10.17 -9.76 3.13
C ALA A 79 10.72 -10.79 2.14
N ASP A 80 10.12 -11.97 2.07
CA ASP A 80 10.48 -13.03 1.13
C ASP A 80 10.30 -12.57 -0.32
N TRP A 81 9.20 -11.89 -0.62
CA TRP A 81 8.93 -11.37 -1.96
C TRP A 81 9.90 -10.24 -2.35
N MET A 82 10.12 -9.26 -1.47
CA MET A 82 11.01 -8.13 -1.73
C MET A 82 12.49 -8.52 -1.62
N ASN A 83 12.78 -9.72 -1.11
CA ASN A 83 14.11 -10.15 -0.66
C ASN A 83 14.78 -9.10 0.27
N ALA A 84 13.95 -8.45 1.10
CA ALA A 84 14.38 -7.40 2.03
C ALA A 84 13.34 -7.18 3.14
N ASP A 85 13.81 -7.02 4.38
CA ASP A 85 13.02 -6.49 5.49
C ASP A 85 13.10 -4.96 5.50
N LEU A 86 11.95 -4.29 5.36
CA LEU A 86 11.87 -2.84 5.34
C LEU A 86 11.58 -2.24 6.73
N THR A 87 11.53 -3.05 7.78
CA THR A 87 11.33 -2.56 9.16
C THR A 87 12.38 -1.50 9.53
N GLY A 88 11.91 -0.40 10.12
CA GLY A 88 12.73 0.75 10.49
C GLY A 88 13.06 1.70 9.34
N ARG A 89 12.76 1.35 8.09
CA ARG A 89 13.01 2.21 6.92
C ARG A 89 11.92 3.26 6.78
N ASN A 90 12.32 4.45 6.35
CA ASN A 90 11.40 5.51 5.94
C ASN A 90 10.90 5.23 4.52
N VAL A 91 9.58 5.33 4.30
CA VAL A 91 8.94 5.09 2.99
C VAL A 91 9.51 6.00 1.91
N PHE A 92 9.75 7.27 2.24
CA PHE A 92 10.18 8.26 1.25
C PHE A 92 11.61 8.01 0.75
N ASP A 93 12.45 7.29 1.51
CA ASP A 93 13.79 6.93 1.08
C ASP A 93 13.78 5.84 -0.01
N LEU A 94 12.63 5.18 -0.21
CA LEU A 94 12.43 4.16 -1.24
C LEU A 94 11.91 4.76 -2.57
N LEU A 95 11.64 6.07 -2.59
CA LEU A 95 11.09 6.77 -3.75
C LEU A 95 12.12 7.71 -4.38
N PRO A 96 12.07 7.90 -5.71
CA PRO A 96 12.77 8.99 -6.38
C PRO A 96 12.46 10.33 -5.70
N GLU A 97 13.46 11.20 -5.58
CA GLU A 97 13.34 12.48 -4.86
C GLU A 97 12.18 13.35 -5.39
N SER A 98 11.98 13.35 -6.71
CA SER A 98 10.89 14.06 -7.40
C SER A 98 9.49 13.62 -6.98
N GLU A 99 9.32 12.40 -6.47
CA GLU A 99 8.02 11.83 -6.10
C GLU A 99 7.69 11.99 -4.61
N ARG A 100 8.69 12.25 -3.77
CA ARG A 100 8.53 12.21 -2.30
C ARG A 100 7.50 13.20 -1.78
N ALA A 101 7.50 14.43 -2.30
CA ALA A 101 6.57 15.47 -1.84
C ALA A 101 5.11 15.13 -2.17
N ALA A 102 4.85 14.67 -3.40
CA ALA A 102 3.52 14.25 -3.83
C ALA A 102 3.03 13.05 -3.00
N GLU A 103 3.91 12.09 -2.74
CA GLU A 103 3.58 10.93 -1.91
C GLU A 103 3.25 11.33 -0.46
N GLN A 104 4.03 12.22 0.13
CA GLN A 104 3.77 12.72 1.48
C GLN A 104 2.38 13.35 1.61
N VAL A 105 1.99 14.19 0.64
CA VAL A 105 0.66 14.80 0.60
C VAL A 105 -0.41 13.72 0.49
N ARG A 106 -0.24 12.77 -0.46
CA ARG A 106 -1.18 11.67 -0.67
C ARG A 106 -1.42 10.85 0.60
N LEU A 107 -0.36 10.47 1.29
CA LEU A 107 -0.44 9.64 2.50
C LEU A 107 -1.01 10.41 3.70
N LYS A 108 -0.76 11.72 3.80
CA LYS A 108 -1.39 12.58 4.84
C LYS A 108 -2.89 12.74 4.63
N ASN A 109 -3.34 12.83 3.37
CA ASN A 109 -4.75 13.03 3.04
C ASN A 109 -5.65 11.87 3.51
N LEU A 110 -5.10 10.66 3.68
CA LEU A 110 -5.85 9.50 4.19
C LEU A 110 -6.43 9.72 5.59
N HIS A 111 -5.82 10.58 6.40
CA HIS A 111 -6.32 10.91 7.74
C HIS A 111 -7.26 12.11 7.72
N SER A 112 -7.05 13.10 6.85
CA SER A 112 -7.86 14.32 6.76
C SER A 112 -9.27 14.05 6.22
N LEU A 113 -9.37 13.22 5.19
CA LEU A 113 -10.62 12.68 4.66
C LEU A 113 -10.51 11.16 4.75
N PRO A 114 -10.93 10.54 5.87
CA PRO A 114 -10.76 9.11 6.12
C PRO A 114 -11.13 8.22 4.94
N CYS A 115 -10.12 7.81 4.20
CA CYS A 115 -10.21 6.93 3.05
C CYS A 115 -9.02 5.99 3.04
N GLY A 116 -9.15 4.86 2.36
CA GLY A 116 -8.04 3.96 2.06
C GLY A 116 -7.51 4.18 0.65
N PHE A 117 -6.54 3.36 0.27
CA PHE A 117 -6.25 3.16 -1.15
C PHE A 117 -5.84 1.73 -1.45
N VAL A 118 -6.00 1.38 -2.73
CA VAL A 118 -5.49 0.16 -3.33
C VAL A 118 -4.48 0.57 -4.39
N GLN A 119 -3.28 0.02 -4.32
CA GLN A 119 -2.26 0.18 -5.35
C GLN A 119 -1.90 -1.18 -5.89
N GLN A 120 -1.99 -1.38 -7.21
CA GLN A 120 -1.45 -2.57 -7.85
C GLN A 120 -0.17 -2.21 -8.60
N ARG A 121 0.79 -3.13 -8.56
CA ARG A 121 2.07 -3.02 -9.25
C ARG A 121 2.31 -4.25 -10.09
N ARG A 122 2.77 -4.08 -11.32
CA ARG A 122 3.35 -5.19 -12.10
C ARG A 122 4.75 -5.45 -11.58
N VAL A 123 5.01 -6.69 -11.19
CA VAL A 123 6.30 -7.14 -10.69
C VAL A 123 6.79 -8.24 -11.61
N THR A 124 7.92 -7.99 -12.27
CA THR A 124 8.59 -8.97 -13.12
C THR A 124 9.76 -9.58 -12.35
N ASP A 125 9.81 -10.90 -12.24
CA ASP A 125 10.94 -11.61 -11.64
C ASP A 125 12.04 -11.94 -12.66
N ILE A 126 13.16 -12.49 -12.16
CA ILE A 126 14.33 -12.85 -12.97
C ILE A 126 14.05 -13.91 -14.06
N SER A 127 12.93 -14.63 -13.98
CA SER A 127 12.53 -15.61 -14.98
C SER A 127 11.74 -15.00 -16.14
N GLY A 128 11.44 -13.70 -16.05
CA GLY A 128 10.56 -12.98 -16.96
C GLY A 128 9.08 -13.17 -16.63
N MET A 129 8.74 -13.68 -15.44
CA MET A 129 7.36 -13.83 -15.01
C MET A 129 6.86 -12.53 -14.38
N THR A 130 5.88 -11.90 -15.03
CA THR A 130 5.19 -10.70 -14.55
C THR A 130 3.91 -11.07 -13.84
N ARG A 131 3.74 -10.60 -12.60
CA ARG A 131 2.51 -10.77 -11.80
C ARG A 131 2.03 -9.44 -11.23
N LEU A 132 0.74 -9.35 -10.92
CA LEU A 132 0.18 -8.21 -10.18
C LEU A 132 0.34 -8.39 -8.68
N PHE A 133 0.94 -7.40 -8.04
CA PHE A 133 1.05 -7.27 -6.60
C PHE A 133 0.17 -6.14 -6.10
N GLU A 134 -0.72 -6.42 -5.16
CA GLU A 134 -1.67 -5.48 -4.59
C GLU A 134 -1.21 -5.03 -3.20
N PHE A 135 -1.32 -3.73 -2.92
CA PHE A 135 -1.24 -3.14 -1.60
C PHE A 135 -2.57 -2.48 -1.25
N LEU A 136 -3.19 -2.91 -0.16
CA LEU A 136 -4.27 -2.16 0.51
C LEU A 136 -3.65 -1.33 1.64
N THR A 137 -3.96 -0.03 1.69
CA THR A 137 -3.55 0.88 2.78
C THR A 137 -4.77 1.51 3.41
N LEU A 138 -4.89 1.38 4.73
CA LEU A 138 -5.97 1.93 5.53
C LEU A 138 -5.41 2.83 6.63
N PRO A 139 -6.07 3.96 6.93
CA PRO A 139 -5.66 4.85 8.01
C PRO A 139 -6.00 4.25 9.38
N VAL A 140 -5.17 4.57 10.37
CA VAL A 140 -5.39 4.28 11.79
C VAL A 140 -5.14 5.57 12.55
N ALA A 141 -6.00 5.88 13.51
CA ALA A 141 -5.87 7.09 14.33
C ALA A 141 -4.58 7.05 15.17
N ALA A 142 -4.28 8.19 15.78
CA ALA A 142 -3.21 8.27 16.76
C ALA A 142 -3.46 7.32 17.94
N GLY A 143 -2.39 6.69 18.42
CA GLY A 143 -2.40 5.99 19.71
C GLY A 143 -2.10 6.96 20.85
N SER A 144 -1.82 6.40 22.02
CA SER A 144 -1.36 7.14 23.20
C SER A 144 -0.08 7.97 22.97
N ASP A 145 0.75 7.63 21.98
CA ASP A 145 1.95 8.38 21.57
C ASP A 145 1.66 9.58 20.64
N GLY A 146 0.39 9.82 20.29
CA GLY A 146 -0.04 10.93 19.44
C GLY A 146 0.30 10.78 17.95
N GLN A 147 0.88 9.65 17.51
CA GLN A 147 1.34 9.50 16.12
C GLN A 147 0.31 8.82 15.22
N LEU A 148 0.02 9.41 14.06
CA LEU A 148 -0.86 8.80 13.06
C LEU A 148 -0.23 7.55 12.43
N ARG A 149 -1.07 6.59 12.03
CA ARG A 149 -0.64 5.28 11.51
C ARG A 149 -1.39 4.88 10.25
N MET A 150 -0.81 3.93 9.52
CA MET A 150 -1.46 3.24 8.41
C MET A 150 -1.14 1.75 8.49
N ILE A 151 -2.05 0.93 7.99
CA ILE A 151 -1.91 -0.52 8.03
C ILE A 151 -2.53 -1.14 6.78
N GLY A 152 -2.02 -2.29 6.37
CA GLY A 152 -2.75 -3.18 5.48
C GLY A 152 -1.87 -4.27 4.89
N PRO A 153 -2.46 -5.21 4.14
CA PRO A 153 -1.75 -6.29 3.50
C PRO A 153 -1.10 -5.84 2.17
N GLY A 154 -0.07 -6.58 1.77
CA GLY A 154 0.42 -6.66 0.41
C GLY A 154 0.49 -8.12 -0.05
N SER A 155 0.02 -8.42 -1.25
CA SER A 155 0.09 -9.78 -1.81
C SER A 155 -0.05 -9.81 -3.32
N PHE A 156 0.41 -10.89 -3.95
CA PHE A 156 0.06 -11.17 -5.33
C PHE A 156 -1.45 -11.39 -5.51
N VAL A 157 -1.99 -10.94 -6.65
CA VAL A 157 -3.40 -11.10 -7.03
C VAL A 157 -3.57 -12.48 -7.69
N ASP A 158 -4.02 -13.46 -6.91
CA ASP A 158 -4.12 -14.86 -7.34
C ASP A 158 -5.06 -15.07 -8.56
N ALA A 159 -6.06 -14.21 -8.73
CA ALA A 159 -7.03 -14.29 -9.82
C ALA A 159 -6.49 -13.82 -11.18
N VAL A 160 -5.34 -13.15 -11.21
CA VAL A 160 -4.72 -12.67 -12.45
C VAL A 160 -3.53 -13.57 -12.76
N PRO A 161 -3.60 -14.40 -13.81
CA PRO A 161 -2.48 -15.23 -14.23
C PRO A 161 -1.26 -14.37 -14.51
N GLY A 162 -0.09 -14.91 -14.21
CA GLY A 162 1.16 -14.28 -14.60
C GLY A 162 1.35 -14.33 -16.12
N GLU A 163 2.00 -13.30 -16.65
CA GLU A 163 2.39 -13.22 -18.05
C GLU A 163 3.91 -13.40 -18.16
N ARG A 164 4.37 -14.09 -19.21
CA ARG A 164 5.80 -14.21 -19.48
C ARG A 164 6.22 -13.17 -20.49
N VAL A 165 7.16 -12.31 -20.11
CA VAL A 165 7.69 -11.23 -20.96
C VAL A 165 9.15 -11.50 -21.31
N GLU A 166 9.58 -11.07 -22.50
CA GLU A 166 11.01 -10.98 -22.81
C GLU A 166 11.63 -9.87 -21.96
N LEU A 167 12.74 -10.18 -21.29
CA LEU A 167 13.42 -9.23 -20.42
C LEU A 167 14.12 -8.16 -21.26
N ALA A 168 13.48 -7.00 -21.40
CA ALA A 168 14.06 -5.83 -22.06
C ALA A 168 14.82 -4.93 -21.05
N ASP A 169 15.76 -5.52 -20.30
CA ASP A 169 16.49 -4.95 -19.14
C ASP A 169 15.79 -5.06 -17.77
N ASP A 170 16.58 -4.88 -16.69
CA ASP A 170 16.41 -5.16 -15.24
C ASP A 170 14.98 -5.37 -14.68
N PRO A 171 14.81 -6.18 -13.61
CA PRO A 171 13.51 -6.37 -12.95
C PRO A 171 12.85 -5.04 -12.56
N LYS A 172 11.73 -4.70 -13.21
CA LYS A 172 10.97 -3.47 -12.93
C LYS A 172 9.74 -3.78 -12.10
N THR A 173 9.54 -2.99 -11.05
CA THR A 173 8.25 -2.84 -10.39
C THR A 173 7.60 -1.56 -10.91
N VAL A 174 6.49 -1.67 -11.62
CA VAL A 174 5.80 -0.52 -12.23
C VAL A 174 4.42 -0.39 -11.61
N ILE A 175 4.02 0.84 -11.25
CA ILE A 175 2.65 1.11 -10.82
C ILE A 175 1.70 0.75 -11.96
N HIS A 176 0.81 -0.19 -11.71
CA HIS A 176 -0.21 -0.60 -12.67
C HIS A 176 -1.48 0.22 -12.48
N SER A 177 -1.92 0.37 -11.23
CA SER A 177 -3.13 1.11 -10.88
C SER A 177 -3.03 1.67 -9.47
N PHE A 178 -3.76 2.75 -9.22
CA PHE A 178 -3.95 3.34 -7.90
C PHE A 178 -5.39 3.85 -7.80
N ARG A 179 -6.09 3.52 -6.71
CA ARG A 179 -7.45 3.98 -6.45
C ARG A 179 -7.62 4.31 -4.98
N TYR A 180 -8.28 5.43 -4.69
CA TYR A 180 -8.83 5.65 -3.36
C TYR A 180 -9.96 4.66 -3.10
N LEU A 181 -10.02 4.19 -1.87
CA LEU A 181 -11.10 3.37 -1.35
C LEU A 181 -11.95 4.25 -0.43
N ASP A 182 -13.19 4.51 -0.82
CA ASP A 182 -14.13 5.21 0.05
C ASP A 182 -14.50 4.33 1.24
N LEU A 183 -14.29 4.84 2.45
CA LEU A 183 -14.61 4.17 3.71
C LEU A 183 -15.94 4.66 4.31
N GLY A 184 -16.75 5.36 3.51
CA GLY A 184 -18.03 5.98 3.88
C GLY A 184 -17.93 7.48 4.17
N PHE A 185 -16.83 8.13 3.77
CA PHE A 185 -16.56 9.54 4.05
C PHE A 185 -16.17 10.34 2.80
N GLY A 186 -16.21 9.70 1.62
CA GLY A 186 -15.72 10.25 0.37
C GLY A 186 -14.23 10.00 0.17
N VAL A 187 -13.73 10.48 -0.97
CA VAL A 187 -12.32 10.36 -1.37
C VAL A 187 -11.79 11.74 -1.80
N PRO A 188 -10.47 11.98 -1.71
CA PRO A 188 -9.87 13.21 -2.23
C PRO A 188 -10.22 13.41 -3.72
N ALA A 189 -10.46 14.68 -4.08
CA ALA A 189 -10.70 15.11 -5.45
C ALA A 189 -9.40 15.17 -6.28
#